data_AF-C3ZKF6-F1
#
_entry.id   AF-C3ZKF6-F1
#
_cell.length_a   1.000
_cell.length_b   1.000
_cell.length_c   1.000
_cell.angle_alpha   90.00
_cell.angle_beta   90.00
_cell.angle_gamma   90.00
#
_symmetry.space_group_name_H-M   'P 1'
#
loop_
_entity.id
_entity.type
_entity.pdbx_description
1 polymer ?
#
loop_
_entity_poly.entity_id
_entity_poly.type
_entity_poly.pdbx_seq_one_letter_code
_entity_poly.pdbx_strand_id
1 'polypeptide(L)'
;MNSRRTRPRAVTGVLLLLLAVVCSPLHRGAAVAVAVRSNGAVDPVVNVAQGKPVKANVTCGSPLEDFYPHSDLLKPASDRQIQRCDASFHDDDLSPVPEPIQTYHPENITIHMGDTIRPGRLAIMRSADGLNFDPWIYLVTNGNRDCRRFGVAKQPEPDSPESVVCREYAQLEPQLYNERITVSLSEVPPSFSDEARQRWQAVRHLQLRFYDMDLVLGTSADQFDHHAVSAISVMVRCECNGFGKGCEINADSGQYECICSGNTQGRFCEECKPLYNQFPYQPGRPCQECETSTCVHGTCTDNICTCENGWEGTNCDQNIDECASNPCWQGGTCLDHVDGYSCVCPKGATGKNCETAFFAGECYEFSSEALTHQEATQACSVKNGHLVDLKDEQEQRFLADKLMASNGASSWLAVRSAPTAFLYSDGSPISGPIQWSSSEPAAPCDLCVLLDSSDNFLARTAACTEQHNYVCQSNMKPCGENVCQNGGICFSCFDDSAAFCDCSAGFDGKTCEISRCFATMLARLS
;
A
#
# COMPACT_ATOMS: atom_id res chain seq x y z
N MET A 1 64.35 15.92 20.73
CA MET A 1 64.47 15.50 22.14
C MET A 1 63.49 14.34 22.37
N ASN A 2 64.01 13.26 22.96
CA ASN A 2 63.36 11.97 23.27
C ASN A 2 61.99 12.14 23.99
N SER A 3 61.01 11.24 23.94
CA SER A 3 61.11 9.77 24.04
C SER A 3 59.81 9.03 23.65
N ARG A 4 59.97 8.03 22.75
CA ARG A 4 59.39 6.64 22.67
C ARG A 4 57.87 6.42 22.89
N ARG A 5 57.12 6.02 21.85
CA ARG A 5 56.84 4.63 21.35
C ARG A 5 56.09 3.72 22.34
N THR A 6 54.85 3.30 22.03
CA THR A 6 54.44 1.94 21.56
C THR A 6 52.92 1.70 21.74
N ARG A 7 52.22 1.15 20.72
CA ARG A 7 50.99 0.34 20.90
C ARG A 7 51.43 -1.09 21.30
N PRO A 8 50.64 -1.85 22.11
CA PRO A 8 49.83 -2.93 21.51
C PRO A 8 48.55 -3.38 22.26
N ARG A 9 47.70 -4.10 21.52
CA ARG A 9 46.78 -5.23 21.84
C ARG A 9 45.75 -5.15 22.98
N ALA A 10 44.50 -5.40 22.56
CA ALA A 10 43.36 -5.83 23.35
C ALA A 10 43.57 -7.21 24.00
N VAL A 11 43.24 -7.34 25.28
CA VAL A 11 42.92 -8.61 25.96
C VAL A 11 41.91 -8.33 27.09
N THR A 12 40.85 -9.14 27.14
CA THR A 12 40.04 -9.58 28.30
C THR A 12 39.38 -8.54 29.21
N GLY A 13 38.06 -8.40 29.06
CA GLY A 13 37.14 -8.06 30.14
C GLY A 13 36.33 -9.30 30.52
N VAL A 14 36.67 -9.91 31.65
CA VAL A 14 35.94 -10.99 32.32
C VAL A 14 34.66 -10.41 32.90
N LEU A 15 33.48 -10.88 32.46
CA LEU A 15 32.21 -10.57 33.12
C LEU A 15 31.78 -11.79 33.95
N LEU A 16 31.73 -11.57 35.26
CA LEU A 16 31.36 -12.54 36.29
C LEU A 16 29.96 -13.15 36.03
N LEU A 17 29.90 -14.48 35.90
CA LEU A 17 28.69 -15.27 36.12
C LEU A 17 28.64 -15.68 37.59
N LEU A 18 27.82 -14.99 38.38
CA LEU A 18 27.41 -15.44 39.72
C LEU A 18 26.39 -16.57 39.55
N LEU A 19 26.87 -17.82 39.56
CA LEU A 19 26.05 -19.02 39.75
C LEU A 19 25.84 -19.24 41.25
N ALA A 20 24.67 -18.85 41.75
CA ALA A 20 24.17 -19.35 43.02
C ALA A 20 23.44 -20.69 42.76
N VAL A 21 24.12 -21.80 43.01
CA VAL A 21 23.53 -23.13 43.07
C VAL A 21 23.05 -23.34 44.51
N VAL A 22 21.73 -23.38 44.71
CA VAL A 22 21.12 -23.99 45.90
C VAL A 22 20.27 -25.14 45.42
N CYS A 23 20.76 -26.36 45.65
CA CYS A 23 19.96 -27.58 45.53
C CYS A 23 19.05 -27.72 46.76
N SER A 24 17.76 -27.91 46.52
CA SER A 24 16.87 -28.65 47.42
C SER A 24 15.95 -29.55 46.58
N PRO A 25 15.69 -30.80 47.01
CA PRO A 25 14.78 -31.72 46.32
C PRO A 25 13.34 -31.49 46.79
N LEU A 26 12.40 -31.93 45.94
CA LEU A 26 10.94 -32.01 46.10
C LEU A 26 10.10 -30.90 45.42
N HIS A 27 9.19 -31.43 44.58
CA HIS A 27 7.99 -30.85 43.96
C HIS A 27 8.09 -30.12 42.60
N ARG A 28 7.53 -30.82 41.60
CA ARG A 28 6.62 -30.39 40.53
C ARG A 28 6.78 -28.97 39.96
N GLY A 29 7.14 -28.92 38.67
CA GLY A 29 6.56 -27.99 37.69
C GLY A 29 7.15 -26.58 37.64
N ALA A 30 8.09 -26.36 36.71
CA ALA A 30 8.19 -25.18 35.85
C ALA A 30 9.41 -25.33 34.94
N ALA A 31 9.20 -25.52 33.64
CA ALA A 31 10.28 -25.35 32.66
C ALA A 31 10.53 -23.84 32.51
N VAL A 32 11.69 -23.37 32.98
CA VAL A 32 12.14 -22.00 32.75
C VAL A 32 12.75 -21.94 31.35
N ALA A 33 12.00 -21.39 30.39
CA ALA A 33 12.50 -21.11 29.05
C ALA A 33 13.43 -19.89 29.07
N VAL A 34 14.71 -20.11 28.79
CA VAL A 34 15.68 -19.03 28.58
C VAL A 34 15.58 -18.60 27.12
N ALA A 35 14.95 -17.45 26.86
CA ALA A 35 14.88 -16.87 25.53
C ALA A 35 16.22 -16.19 25.18
N VAL A 36 17.01 -16.84 24.33
CA VAL A 36 18.14 -16.21 23.63
C VAL A 36 17.56 -15.52 22.39
N ARG A 37 17.67 -14.18 22.29
CA ARG A 37 17.35 -13.44 21.07
C ARG A 37 18.38 -13.76 19.99
N SER A 38 18.05 -14.67 19.07
CA SER A 38 18.65 -14.69 17.73
C SER A 38 17.86 -13.74 16.84
N ASN A 39 18.54 -12.80 16.17
CA ASN A 39 17.96 -11.83 15.22
C ASN A 39 17.57 -12.48 13.86
N GLY A 40 17.04 -13.69 13.89
CA GLY A 40 16.38 -14.35 12.78
C GLY A 40 15.25 -15.15 13.39
N ALA A 41 14.01 -14.88 12.97
CA ALA A 41 12.87 -15.69 13.36
C ALA A 41 13.14 -17.12 12.87
N VAL A 42 13.45 -18.03 13.78
CA VAL A 42 13.48 -19.46 13.47
C VAL A 42 12.02 -19.87 13.41
N ASP A 43 11.56 -20.34 12.26
CA ASP A 43 10.15 -20.72 12.13
C ASP A 43 9.78 -21.76 13.21
N PRO A 44 8.59 -21.63 13.83
CA PRO A 44 8.15 -22.51 14.90
C PRO A 44 7.86 -23.94 14.37
N VAL A 45 8.08 -24.94 15.22
CA VAL A 45 7.81 -26.35 14.91
C VAL A 45 6.64 -26.88 15.73
N VAL A 46 5.80 -27.73 15.12
CA VAL A 46 4.62 -28.33 15.76
C VAL A 46 4.53 -29.83 15.47
N ASN A 47 4.04 -30.62 16.43
CA ASN A 47 3.72 -32.03 16.21
C ASN A 47 2.32 -32.17 15.61
N VAL A 48 2.22 -32.39 14.30
CA VAL A 48 0.92 -32.49 13.60
C VAL A 48 0.19 -33.81 13.86
N ALA A 49 0.83 -34.80 14.47
CA ALA A 49 0.17 -36.05 14.86
C ALA A 49 -0.50 -35.95 16.24
N GLN A 50 -0.23 -34.89 17.01
CA GLN A 50 -0.75 -34.74 18.36
C GLN A 50 -2.27 -34.58 18.35
N GLY A 51 -2.96 -35.41 19.16
CA GLY A 51 -4.41 -35.36 19.32
C GLY A 51 -5.21 -35.86 18.10
N LYS A 52 -4.53 -36.33 17.04
CA LYS A 52 -5.21 -36.90 15.88
C LYS A 52 -5.55 -38.38 16.11
N PRO A 53 -6.73 -38.85 15.68
CA PRO A 53 -7.06 -40.27 15.73
C PRO A 53 -6.14 -41.07 14.80
N VAL A 54 -5.64 -42.21 15.29
CA VAL A 54 -4.80 -43.14 14.51
C VAL A 54 -5.59 -44.40 14.25
N LYS A 55 -5.74 -44.77 12.97
CA LYS A 55 -6.39 -46.01 12.57
C LYS A 55 -5.37 -47.15 12.50
N ALA A 56 -5.58 -48.20 13.30
CA ALA A 56 -4.84 -49.45 13.19
C ALA A 56 -5.64 -50.48 12.39
N ASN A 57 -4.95 -51.33 11.62
CA ASN A 57 -5.60 -52.39 10.85
C ASN A 57 -5.96 -53.61 11.71
N VAL A 58 -5.18 -53.85 12.76
CA VAL A 58 -5.36 -54.93 13.73
C VAL A 58 -5.04 -54.36 15.10
N THR A 59 -5.93 -54.58 16.06
CA THR A 59 -5.77 -54.23 17.48
C THR A 59 -6.08 -55.45 18.33
N CYS A 60 -5.38 -55.65 19.44
CA CYS A 60 -5.69 -56.72 20.37
C CYS A 60 -7.04 -56.47 21.07
N GLY A 61 -7.62 -57.51 21.67
CA GLY A 61 -8.77 -57.36 22.58
C GLY A 61 -10.15 -57.42 21.93
N SER A 62 -10.26 -57.89 20.68
CA SER A 62 -11.54 -58.27 20.05
C SER A 62 -11.42 -59.58 19.25
N PRO A 63 -11.54 -60.76 19.91
CA PRO A 63 -11.91 -60.97 21.32
C PRO A 63 -10.79 -60.67 22.32
N LEU A 64 -11.13 -60.64 23.62
CA LEU A 64 -10.18 -60.48 24.73
C LEU A 64 -8.96 -61.40 24.58
N GLU A 65 -7.76 -60.83 24.72
CA GLU A 65 -6.49 -61.51 24.46
C GLU A 65 -5.50 -61.27 25.60
N ASP A 66 -4.74 -62.30 25.96
CA ASP A 66 -3.66 -62.24 26.96
C ASP A 66 -2.31 -62.09 26.25
N PHE A 67 -1.45 -61.21 26.76
CA PHE A 67 -0.10 -60.99 26.23
C PHE A 67 0.92 -60.79 27.35
N TYR A 68 2.19 -60.95 27.03
CA TYR A 68 3.30 -60.67 27.94
C TYR A 68 4.09 -59.45 27.46
N PRO A 69 4.37 -58.46 28.33
CA PRO A 69 5.27 -57.37 27.98
C PRO A 69 6.69 -57.87 27.70
N HIS A 70 7.42 -57.22 26.80
CA HIS A 70 8.78 -57.67 26.46
C HIS A 70 9.74 -57.58 27.66
N SER A 71 9.62 -56.55 28.49
CA SER A 71 10.43 -56.40 29.70
C SER A 71 10.30 -57.56 30.69
N ASP A 72 9.17 -58.28 30.68
CA ASP A 72 8.95 -59.48 31.49
C ASP A 72 9.68 -60.71 30.96
N LEU A 73 10.04 -60.75 29.68
CA LEU A 73 10.79 -61.89 29.10
C LEU A 73 12.20 -62.01 29.66
N LEU A 74 12.77 -60.89 30.12
CA LEU A 74 14.06 -60.84 30.80
C LEU A 74 13.99 -61.42 32.23
N LYS A 75 12.78 -61.62 32.76
CA LYS A 75 12.56 -62.19 34.10
C LYS A 75 12.49 -63.72 34.06
N PRO A 76 12.84 -64.40 35.19
CA PRO A 76 12.58 -65.83 35.36
C PRO A 76 11.11 -66.18 35.09
N ALA A 77 10.84 -67.38 34.58
CA ALA A 77 9.48 -67.79 34.21
C ALA A 77 8.45 -67.69 35.35
N SER A 78 8.89 -67.80 36.61
CA SER A 78 8.05 -67.64 37.80
C SER A 78 7.53 -66.21 38.02
N ASP A 79 8.23 -65.21 37.49
CA ASP A 79 8.05 -63.80 37.81
C ASP A 79 7.41 -63.02 36.64
N ARG A 80 7.07 -63.72 35.55
CA ARG A 80 6.43 -63.14 34.37
C ARG A 80 4.96 -62.86 34.65
N GLN A 81 4.50 -61.65 34.34
CA GLN A 81 3.10 -61.26 34.52
C GLN A 81 2.39 -61.19 33.17
N ILE A 82 1.23 -61.84 33.09
CA ILE A 82 0.32 -61.72 31.95
C ILE A 82 -0.44 -60.40 32.09
N GLN A 83 -0.51 -59.65 30.98
CA GLN A 83 -1.44 -58.54 30.83
C GLN A 83 -2.58 -58.95 29.89
N ARG A 84 -3.75 -58.34 30.08
CA ARG A 84 -4.96 -58.63 29.31
C ARG A 84 -5.37 -57.41 28.51
N CYS A 85 -5.54 -57.59 27.21
CA CYS A 85 -5.99 -56.57 26.28
C CYS A 85 -7.51 -56.72 26.05
N ASP A 86 -8.24 -55.63 26.27
CA ASP A 86 -9.69 -55.55 26.12
C ASP A 86 -10.04 -54.31 25.30
N ALA A 87 -10.58 -54.51 24.08
CA ALA A 87 -10.92 -53.41 23.18
C ALA A 87 -12.31 -52.82 23.46
N SER A 88 -13.08 -53.36 24.43
CA SER A 88 -14.42 -52.84 24.78
C SER A 88 -14.42 -51.45 25.42
N PHE A 89 -13.24 -50.84 25.61
CA PHE A 89 -13.03 -49.52 26.19
C PHE A 89 -12.59 -48.43 25.18
N HIS A 90 -12.58 -48.71 23.88
CA HIS A 90 -12.26 -47.70 22.86
C HIS A 90 -13.51 -47.13 22.18
N ASP A 91 -13.69 -45.81 22.34
CA ASP A 91 -14.63 -45.01 21.53
C ASP A 91 -14.13 -44.99 20.09
N ASP A 92 -14.79 -45.76 19.23
CA ASP A 92 -14.70 -45.63 17.77
C ASP A 92 -15.45 -44.35 17.33
N ASP A 93 -14.91 -43.17 17.63
CA ASP A 93 -15.39 -41.94 16.98
C ASP A 93 -14.86 -41.90 15.54
N LEU A 94 -15.57 -42.62 14.67
CA LEU A 94 -15.35 -42.69 13.21
C LEU A 94 -15.96 -41.46 12.50
N SER A 95 -15.83 -40.28 13.09
CA SER A 95 -16.21 -39.05 12.39
C SER A 95 -15.21 -38.79 11.25
N PRO A 96 -15.66 -38.67 9.99
CA PRO A 96 -14.76 -38.36 8.87
C PRO A 96 -14.12 -36.99 9.09
N VAL A 97 -12.79 -36.94 9.08
CA VAL A 97 -12.03 -35.68 9.14
C VAL A 97 -12.42 -34.84 7.91
N PRO A 98 -12.96 -33.62 8.09
CA PRO A 98 -13.34 -32.78 6.95
C PRO A 98 -12.11 -32.33 6.16
N GLU A 99 -12.20 -32.46 4.84
CA GLU A 99 -11.32 -31.82 3.86
C GLU A 99 -11.56 -30.29 3.81
N PRO A 100 -10.56 -29.48 3.41
CA PRO A 100 -9.39 -29.85 2.61
C PRO A 100 -8.17 -30.24 3.44
N ILE A 101 -7.52 -31.35 3.08
CA ILE A 101 -6.36 -31.88 3.81
C ILE A 101 -5.11 -31.08 3.45
N GLN A 102 -4.52 -30.43 4.45
CA GLN A 102 -3.25 -29.69 4.31
C GLN A 102 -2.10 -30.65 4.00
N THR A 103 -1.23 -30.28 3.06
CA THR A 103 0.06 -30.97 2.83
C THR A 103 1.08 -30.48 3.85
N TYR A 104 1.78 -31.40 4.50
CA TYR A 104 2.84 -31.12 5.46
C TYR A 104 4.22 -31.44 4.88
N HIS A 105 5.25 -30.75 5.37
CA HIS A 105 6.66 -30.99 5.06
C HIS A 105 7.40 -31.29 6.38
N PRO A 106 7.39 -32.55 6.85
CA PRO A 106 7.95 -32.88 8.15
C PRO A 106 9.47 -32.85 8.14
N GLU A 107 10.06 -32.35 9.22
CA GLU A 107 11.51 -32.39 9.44
C GLU A 107 11.94 -33.73 10.01
N ASN A 108 11.13 -34.28 10.91
CA ASN A 108 11.35 -35.60 11.47
C ASN A 108 10.05 -36.34 11.77
N ILE A 109 10.14 -37.66 11.71
CA ILE A 109 9.09 -38.57 12.15
C ILE A 109 9.70 -39.43 13.25
N THR A 110 9.09 -39.44 14.43
CA THR A 110 9.53 -40.28 15.55
C THR A 110 8.41 -41.23 15.94
N ILE A 111 8.75 -42.52 15.97
CA ILE A 111 7.86 -43.59 16.43
C ILE A 111 8.38 -44.01 17.80
N HIS A 112 7.54 -43.80 18.82
CA HIS A 112 7.82 -44.25 20.17
C HIS A 112 7.25 -45.66 20.32
N MET A 113 8.12 -46.65 20.41
CA MET A 113 7.69 -48.02 20.67
C MET A 113 7.25 -48.14 22.14
N GLY A 114 6.29 -49.03 22.40
CA GLY A 114 5.94 -49.48 23.74
C GLY A 114 6.87 -50.60 24.21
N ASP A 115 6.39 -51.39 25.17
CA ASP A 115 7.12 -52.53 25.73
C ASP A 115 7.09 -53.75 24.81
N THR A 116 7.66 -53.60 23.62
CA THR A 116 7.75 -54.59 22.55
C THR A 116 9.15 -54.61 21.95
N ILE A 117 9.50 -55.68 21.23
CA ILE A 117 10.69 -55.70 20.37
C ILE A 117 10.47 -54.75 19.20
N ARG A 118 11.53 -54.03 18.83
CA ARG A 118 11.52 -53.23 17.60
C ARG A 118 11.24 -54.08 16.34
N PRO A 119 10.72 -53.48 15.27
CA PRO A 119 10.46 -54.21 14.02
C PRO A 119 11.76 -54.60 13.29
N GLY A 120 11.86 -55.82 12.77
CA GLY A 120 12.96 -56.18 11.87
C GLY A 120 12.89 -55.38 10.57
N ARG A 121 11.67 -55.20 10.06
CA ARG A 121 11.35 -54.43 8.86
C ARG A 121 10.08 -53.59 9.07
N LEU A 122 10.21 -52.29 8.80
CA LEU A 122 9.16 -51.28 8.90
C LEU A 122 9.15 -50.43 7.63
N ALA A 123 7.97 -50.13 7.09
CA ALA A 123 7.80 -49.17 6.01
C ALA A 123 6.98 -47.97 6.48
N ILE A 124 7.48 -46.78 6.17
CA ILE A 124 6.71 -45.53 6.21
C ILE A 124 6.20 -45.29 4.80
N MET A 125 4.87 -45.26 4.68
CA MET A 125 4.15 -45.05 3.45
C MET A 125 3.52 -43.65 3.48
N ARG A 126 3.39 -43.01 2.31
CA ARG A 126 2.73 -41.72 2.15
C ARG A 126 1.60 -41.80 1.14
N SER A 127 0.60 -40.95 1.31
CA SER A 127 -0.53 -40.84 0.37
C SER A 127 -0.99 -39.40 0.23
N ALA A 128 -1.46 -39.05 -0.97
CA ALA A 128 -2.04 -37.75 -1.29
C ALA A 128 -3.58 -37.71 -1.10
N ASP A 129 -4.23 -38.88 -1.14
CA ASP A 129 -5.69 -39.05 -1.11
C ASP A 129 -6.20 -39.88 0.09
N GLY A 130 -5.27 -40.44 0.88
CA GLY A 130 -5.59 -41.30 2.03
C GLY A 130 -6.07 -42.70 1.66
N LEU A 131 -6.08 -43.04 0.36
CA LEU A 131 -6.55 -44.32 -0.18
C LEU A 131 -5.39 -45.11 -0.77
N ASN A 132 -4.56 -44.47 -1.58
CA ASN A 132 -3.44 -45.07 -2.28
C ASN A 132 -2.14 -44.68 -1.58
N PHE A 133 -1.48 -45.67 -0.96
CA PHE A 133 -0.26 -45.46 -0.20
C PHE A 133 0.94 -45.99 -0.97
N ASP A 134 1.88 -45.09 -1.25
CA ASP A 134 3.16 -45.39 -1.87
C ASP A 134 4.25 -45.55 -0.81
N PRO A 135 5.20 -46.49 -0.99
CA PRO A 135 6.33 -46.62 -0.10
C PRO A 135 7.21 -45.37 -0.18
N TRP A 136 7.61 -44.85 0.98
CA TRP A 136 8.49 -43.68 1.05
C TRP A 136 9.83 -44.05 1.66
N ILE A 137 9.82 -44.69 2.84
CA ILE A 137 11.03 -45.04 3.58
C ILE A 137 10.89 -46.45 4.14
N TYR A 138 11.85 -47.31 3.82
CA TYR A 138 12.04 -48.61 4.46
C TYR A 138 13.09 -48.49 5.55
N LEU A 139 12.78 -49.03 6.73
CA LEU A 139 13.63 -49.11 7.89
C LEU A 139 13.88 -50.58 8.20
N VAL A 140 15.15 -50.98 8.25
CA VAL A 140 15.56 -52.38 8.45
C VAL A 140 16.63 -52.52 9.52
N THR A 141 16.73 -53.71 10.13
CA THR A 141 17.77 -54.03 11.13
C THR A 141 18.96 -54.81 10.55
N ASN A 142 18.80 -55.48 9.39
CA ASN A 142 19.86 -56.28 8.74
C ASN A 142 20.29 -55.71 7.38
N GLY A 143 20.61 -54.41 7.38
CA GLY A 143 21.13 -53.63 6.25
C GLY A 143 20.66 -54.07 4.85
N ASN A 144 21.63 -54.38 3.99
CA ASN A 144 21.40 -54.58 2.56
C ASN A 144 20.59 -55.86 2.23
N ARG A 145 20.57 -56.85 3.14
CA ARG A 145 19.85 -58.11 2.92
C ARG A 145 18.34 -57.87 2.93
N ASP A 146 17.86 -57.11 3.90
CA ASP A 146 16.44 -56.85 4.07
C ASP A 146 15.93 -55.78 3.10
N CYS A 147 16.74 -54.79 2.74
CA CYS A 147 16.40 -53.85 1.65
C CYS A 147 16.10 -54.58 0.33
N ARG A 148 16.89 -55.60 -0.03
CA ARG A 148 16.66 -56.41 -1.24
C ARG A 148 15.34 -57.17 -1.23
N ARG A 149 14.79 -57.51 -0.06
CA ARG A 149 13.46 -58.15 0.05
C ARG A 149 12.33 -57.21 -0.35
N PHE A 150 12.54 -55.90 -0.22
CA PHE A 150 11.65 -54.87 -0.75
C PHE A 150 11.95 -54.48 -2.20
N GLY A 151 12.94 -55.11 -2.84
CA GLY A 151 13.35 -54.78 -4.20
C GLY A 151 14.14 -53.46 -4.32
N VAL A 152 14.64 -52.91 -3.21
CA VAL A 152 15.36 -51.62 -3.18
C VAL A 152 16.79 -51.83 -2.68
N ALA A 153 17.75 -51.04 -3.19
CA ALA A 153 19.11 -51.04 -2.67
C ALA A 153 19.19 -50.28 -1.33
N LYS A 154 20.08 -50.67 -0.42
CA LYS A 154 20.36 -49.86 0.77
C LYS A 154 20.90 -48.51 0.32
N GLN A 155 20.23 -47.45 0.73
CA GLN A 155 20.50 -46.10 0.31
C GLN A 155 20.13 -45.17 1.47
N PRO A 156 21.11 -44.47 2.08
CA PRO A 156 20.84 -43.59 3.22
C PRO A 156 20.18 -42.26 2.80
N GLU A 157 20.45 -41.75 1.60
CA GLU A 157 19.95 -40.45 1.12
C GLU A 157 19.21 -40.60 -0.21
N PRO A 158 18.11 -39.87 -0.47
CA PRO A 158 17.40 -39.94 -1.74
C PRO A 158 18.23 -39.36 -2.90
N ASP A 159 18.27 -40.02 -4.06
CA ASP A 159 18.94 -39.49 -5.26
C ASP A 159 18.01 -38.61 -6.11
N SER A 160 16.69 -38.75 -5.95
CA SER A 160 15.66 -37.95 -6.61
C SER A 160 14.42 -37.73 -5.72
N PRO A 161 13.53 -36.76 -6.03
CA PRO A 161 12.29 -36.52 -5.28
C PRO A 161 11.30 -37.69 -5.24
N GLU A 162 11.40 -38.60 -6.20
CA GLU A 162 10.58 -39.81 -6.32
C GLU A 162 11.25 -41.04 -5.68
N SER A 163 12.46 -40.90 -5.15
CA SER A 163 13.22 -42.01 -4.60
C SER A 163 12.59 -42.61 -3.35
N VAL A 164 12.53 -43.94 -3.32
CA VAL A 164 12.20 -44.74 -2.13
C VAL A 164 13.51 -45.09 -1.43
N VAL A 165 13.63 -44.72 -0.15
CA VAL A 165 14.89 -44.83 0.58
C VAL A 165 14.86 -46.04 1.50
N CYS A 166 15.93 -46.84 1.57
CA CYS A 166 16.05 -47.96 2.51
C CYS A 166 17.22 -47.75 3.47
N ARG A 167 16.92 -47.49 4.73
CA ARG A 167 17.89 -47.15 5.78
C ARG A 167 17.95 -48.23 6.85
N GLU A 168 19.14 -48.41 7.39
CA GLU A 168 19.34 -49.18 8.61
C GLU A 168 19.25 -48.24 9.80
N TYR A 169 18.35 -48.53 10.75
CA TYR A 169 18.06 -47.64 11.88
C TYR A 169 18.55 -48.20 13.22
N ALA A 170 18.81 -49.50 13.26
CA ALA A 170 19.35 -50.20 14.41
C ALA A 170 20.88 -50.10 14.44
N GLN A 171 21.44 -49.48 15.48
CA GLN A 171 22.84 -49.70 15.87
C GLN A 171 22.90 -50.83 16.92
N LEU A 172 24.04 -51.51 17.03
CA LEU A 172 24.29 -52.68 17.91
C LEU A 172 24.24 -52.35 19.42
N GLU A 173 23.16 -51.73 19.91
CA GLU A 173 22.92 -51.52 21.34
C GLU A 173 21.87 -52.50 21.91
N PRO A 174 21.95 -52.84 23.22
CA PRO A 174 21.27 -54.02 23.78
C PRO A 174 19.81 -53.76 24.21
N GLN A 175 19.32 -52.51 24.14
CA GLN A 175 17.96 -52.20 24.58
C GLN A 175 16.96 -52.49 23.45
N LEU A 176 16.36 -53.67 23.52
CA LEU A 176 15.44 -54.20 22.51
C LEU A 176 14.01 -53.66 22.61
N TYR A 177 13.67 -52.90 23.67
CA TYR A 177 12.31 -52.46 24.00
C TYR A 177 12.24 -50.98 24.41
N ASN A 178 11.08 -50.34 24.22
CA ASN A 178 10.87 -48.89 24.39
C ASN A 178 11.77 -47.99 23.52
N GLU A 179 12.20 -48.50 22.36
CA GLU A 179 13.06 -47.78 21.42
C GLU A 179 12.34 -46.56 20.82
N ARG A 180 13.11 -45.52 20.50
CA ARG A 180 12.66 -44.37 19.71
C ARG A 180 13.23 -44.48 18.31
N ILE A 181 12.37 -44.74 17.34
CA ILE A 181 12.76 -44.81 15.94
C ILE A 181 12.55 -43.43 15.33
N THR A 182 13.64 -42.68 15.12
CA THR A 182 13.59 -41.33 14.54
C THR A 182 14.11 -41.33 13.11
N VAL A 183 13.32 -40.77 12.20
CA VAL A 183 13.69 -40.56 10.80
C VAL A 183 13.83 -39.07 10.54
N SER A 184 15.06 -38.65 10.24
CA SER A 184 15.37 -37.29 9.78
C SER A 184 15.07 -37.16 8.29
N LEU A 185 14.20 -36.21 7.94
CA LEU A 185 13.78 -35.89 6.58
C LEU A 185 14.41 -34.59 6.07
N SER A 186 15.06 -33.83 6.93
CA SER A 186 15.85 -32.65 6.55
C SER A 186 17.20 -33.02 5.92
N GLU A 187 17.68 -34.25 6.16
CA GLU A 187 18.90 -34.81 5.56
C GLU A 187 18.63 -35.29 4.13
N VAL A 188 18.63 -34.33 3.19
CA VAL A 188 18.67 -34.57 1.74
C VAL A 188 20.01 -34.10 1.17
N PRO A 189 20.45 -34.61 0.00
CA PRO A 189 21.70 -34.19 -0.60
C PRO A 189 21.75 -32.66 -0.81
N PRO A 190 22.90 -31.99 -0.62
CA PRO A 190 23.03 -30.55 -0.84
C PRO A 190 22.67 -30.09 -2.26
N SER A 191 22.66 -31.03 -3.22
CA SER A 191 22.27 -30.80 -4.61
C SER A 191 20.76 -30.70 -4.84
N PHE A 192 19.92 -31.05 -3.86
CA PHE A 192 18.47 -30.87 -4.01
C PHE A 192 18.10 -29.39 -3.94
N SER A 193 17.40 -28.90 -4.96
CA SER A 193 16.72 -27.60 -4.91
C SER A 193 15.67 -27.59 -3.80
N ASP A 194 15.24 -26.41 -3.38
CA ASP A 194 14.21 -26.30 -2.34
C ASP A 194 12.88 -26.90 -2.82
N GLU A 195 12.53 -26.78 -4.11
CA GLU A 195 11.34 -27.42 -4.68
C GLU A 195 11.45 -28.95 -4.70
N ALA A 196 12.64 -29.48 -5.02
CA ALA A 196 12.90 -30.93 -4.99
C ALA A 196 12.78 -31.47 -3.56
N ARG A 197 13.27 -30.72 -2.57
CA ARG A 197 13.17 -31.05 -1.15
C ARG A 197 11.72 -31.03 -0.67
N GLN A 198 10.98 -29.96 -0.95
CA GLN A 198 9.56 -29.86 -0.60
C GLN A 198 8.75 -31.00 -1.23
N ARG A 199 8.99 -31.29 -2.51
CA ARG A 199 8.31 -32.40 -3.21
C ARG A 199 8.62 -33.76 -2.59
N TRP A 200 9.84 -34.00 -2.13
CA TRP A 200 10.20 -35.24 -1.45
C TRP A 200 9.61 -35.33 -0.04
N GLN A 201 9.47 -34.20 0.68
CA GLN A 201 8.94 -34.16 2.05
C GLN A 201 7.41 -34.11 2.12
N ALA A 202 6.74 -33.76 1.02
CA ALA A 202 5.30 -33.58 0.96
C ALA A 202 4.54 -34.84 1.41
N VAL A 203 3.74 -34.71 2.48
CA VAL A 203 2.88 -35.76 3.01
C VAL A 203 1.52 -35.19 3.43
N ARG A 204 0.43 -35.86 3.03
CA ARG A 204 -0.93 -35.56 3.52
C ARG A 204 -1.40 -36.63 4.48
N HIS A 205 -1.22 -37.89 4.10
CA HIS A 205 -1.48 -39.06 4.93
C HIS A 205 -0.24 -39.90 5.09
N LEU A 206 -0.05 -40.43 6.29
CA LEU A 206 1.06 -41.31 6.64
C LEU A 206 0.52 -42.64 7.13
N GLN A 207 1.10 -43.74 6.65
CA GLN A 207 0.81 -45.08 7.12
C GLN A 207 2.10 -45.80 7.51
N LEU A 208 2.10 -46.42 8.68
CA LEU A 208 3.17 -47.30 9.12
C LEU A 208 2.79 -48.75 8.81
N ARG A 209 3.70 -49.51 8.19
CA ARG A 209 3.53 -50.95 7.94
C ARG A 209 4.66 -51.73 8.61
N PHE A 210 4.28 -52.53 9.58
CA PHE A 210 5.17 -53.45 10.29
C PHE A 210 5.12 -54.82 9.59
N TYR A 211 6.29 -55.41 9.29
CA TYR A 211 6.36 -56.67 8.55
C TYR A 211 6.81 -57.85 9.42
N ASP A 212 7.77 -57.63 10.31
CA ASP A 212 8.27 -58.64 11.24
C ASP A 212 8.98 -58.00 12.44
N MET A 213 9.27 -58.83 13.44
CA MET A 213 10.02 -58.50 14.65
C MET A 213 11.52 -58.75 14.44
N ASP A 214 12.39 -58.01 15.14
CA ASP A 214 13.83 -58.23 15.10
C ASP A 214 14.20 -59.54 15.82
N LEU A 215 14.74 -60.52 15.10
CA LEU A 215 14.91 -61.92 15.57
C LEU A 215 16.13 -62.15 16.49
N VAL A 216 16.62 -61.12 17.19
CA VAL A 216 17.90 -61.15 17.91
C VAL A 216 17.95 -62.18 19.06
N LEU A 217 16.81 -62.68 19.56
CA LEU A 217 16.75 -63.58 20.73
C LEU A 217 16.41 -65.05 20.45
N GLY A 218 16.11 -65.47 19.21
CA GLY A 218 15.96 -66.90 18.87
C GLY A 218 14.87 -67.69 19.62
N THR A 219 14.01 -67.06 20.40
CA THR A 219 12.89 -67.71 21.10
C THR A 219 11.60 -67.49 20.33
N SER A 220 11.25 -68.41 19.43
CA SER A 220 9.91 -68.46 18.82
C SER A 220 8.93 -68.99 19.86
N ALA A 221 8.08 -68.13 20.40
CA ALA A 221 6.84 -68.56 21.00
C ALA A 221 5.74 -67.60 20.52
N ASP A 222 4.70 -68.16 19.91
CA ASP A 222 3.66 -67.42 19.18
C ASP A 222 2.80 -66.48 20.07
N GLN A 223 3.05 -66.43 21.38
CA GLN A 223 2.36 -65.56 22.35
C GLN A 223 3.06 -64.21 22.57
N PHE A 224 4.14 -63.90 21.84
CA PHE A 224 5.00 -62.73 22.10
C PHE A 224 5.18 -61.79 20.89
N ASP A 225 4.57 -62.11 19.75
CA ASP A 225 4.71 -61.33 18.50
C ASP A 225 3.62 -60.26 18.39
N HIS A 226 3.76 -59.18 19.15
CA HIS A 226 2.90 -58.00 19.03
C HIS A 226 3.73 -56.73 18.91
N HIS A 227 3.30 -55.79 18.07
CA HIS A 227 3.86 -54.44 18.05
C HIS A 227 3.05 -53.53 18.97
N ALA A 228 3.73 -52.80 19.83
CA ALA A 228 3.15 -51.74 20.65
C ALA A 228 3.78 -50.40 20.24
N VAL A 229 2.94 -49.42 19.91
CA VAL A 229 3.36 -48.03 19.63
C VAL A 229 2.71 -47.15 20.69
N SER A 230 3.52 -46.43 21.45
CA SER A 230 3.05 -45.57 22.54
C SER A 230 2.75 -44.14 22.08
N ALA A 231 3.45 -43.65 21.07
CA ALA A 231 3.19 -42.36 20.45
C ALA A 231 3.82 -42.26 19.05
N ILE A 232 3.26 -41.41 18.20
CA ILE A 232 3.85 -41.00 16.93
C ILE A 232 4.00 -39.48 16.97
N SER A 233 5.19 -38.98 16.65
CA SER A 233 5.47 -37.55 16.51
C SER A 233 5.85 -37.26 15.07
N VAL A 234 5.19 -36.26 14.48
CA VAL A 234 5.49 -35.76 13.13
C VAL A 234 5.74 -34.27 13.27
N MET A 235 7.02 -33.88 13.35
CA MET A 235 7.40 -32.49 13.56
C MET A 235 7.46 -31.75 12.23
N VAL A 236 6.71 -30.66 12.12
CA VAL A 236 6.61 -29.84 10.91
C VAL A 236 6.98 -28.40 11.26
N ARG A 237 7.71 -27.75 10.36
CA ARG A 237 7.99 -26.31 10.41
C ARG A 237 6.79 -25.55 9.86
N CYS A 238 6.28 -24.61 10.63
CA CYS A 238 5.09 -23.84 10.25
C CYS A 238 5.44 -22.71 9.28
N GLU A 239 4.67 -22.60 8.21
CA GLU A 239 4.85 -21.57 7.18
C GLU A 239 4.04 -20.33 7.54
N CYS A 240 4.65 -19.39 8.27
CA CYS A 240 3.97 -18.20 8.81
C CYS A 240 4.41 -16.88 8.14
N ASN A 241 4.87 -16.95 6.89
CA ASN A 241 5.36 -15.81 6.09
C ASN A 241 6.36 -14.88 6.81
N GLY A 242 7.18 -15.45 7.71
CA GLY A 242 8.18 -14.71 8.50
C GLY A 242 7.63 -13.98 9.74
N PHE A 243 6.34 -14.12 10.06
CA PHE A 243 5.69 -13.45 11.21
C PHE A 243 5.18 -14.38 12.30
N GLY A 244 5.46 -15.69 12.21
CA GLY A 244 5.07 -16.65 13.24
C GLY A 244 5.91 -16.50 14.52
N LYS A 245 5.26 -16.28 15.67
CA LYS A 245 5.88 -16.45 17.00
C LYS A 245 5.78 -17.89 17.52
N GLY A 246 4.89 -18.66 16.92
CA GLY A 246 4.49 -20.00 17.32
C GLY A 246 3.45 -20.52 16.33
N CYS A 247 3.07 -21.77 16.46
CA CYS A 247 1.92 -22.35 15.78
C CYS A 247 1.27 -23.40 16.66
N GLU A 248 -0.04 -23.56 16.52
CA GLU A 248 -0.84 -24.50 17.30
C GLU A 248 -1.82 -25.26 16.41
N ILE A 249 -2.25 -26.44 16.84
CA ILE A 249 -3.25 -27.24 16.12
C ILE A 249 -4.64 -26.71 16.48
N ASN A 250 -5.37 -26.23 15.49
CA ASN A 250 -6.75 -25.82 15.63
C ASN A 250 -7.62 -27.06 15.89
N ALA A 251 -8.41 -27.03 16.96
CA ALA A 251 -9.17 -28.19 17.44
C ALA A 251 -10.28 -28.65 16.47
N ASP A 252 -10.86 -27.71 15.71
CA ASP A 252 -11.97 -27.99 14.81
C ASP A 252 -11.50 -28.51 13.44
N SER A 253 -10.45 -27.89 12.89
CA SER A 253 -9.90 -28.28 11.59
C SER A 253 -8.83 -29.36 11.66
N GLY A 254 -8.22 -29.55 12.84
CA GLY A 254 -7.06 -30.42 13.03
C GLY A 254 -5.82 -29.94 12.26
N GLN A 255 -5.78 -28.70 11.80
CA GLN A 255 -4.66 -28.13 11.03
C GLN A 255 -3.90 -27.12 11.88
N TYR A 256 -2.62 -26.86 11.55
CA TYR A 256 -1.89 -25.84 12.28
C TYR A 256 -2.29 -24.43 11.82
N GLU A 257 -2.31 -23.51 12.76
CA GLU A 257 -2.48 -22.07 12.54
C GLU A 257 -1.32 -21.32 13.19
N CYS A 258 -0.91 -20.23 12.54
CA CYS A 258 0.20 -19.42 13.00
C CYS A 258 -0.23 -18.41 14.08
N ILE A 259 0.58 -18.28 15.13
CA ILE A 259 0.45 -17.21 16.11
C ILE A 259 1.19 -16.00 15.55
N CYS A 260 0.43 -15.09 14.94
CA CYS A 260 0.97 -13.99 14.14
C CYS A 260 1.59 -12.84 14.95
N SER A 261 2.56 -12.17 14.34
CA SER A 261 3.25 -10.98 14.84
C SER A 261 3.43 -9.94 13.73
N GLY A 262 4.14 -8.84 13.99
CA GLY A 262 4.31 -7.79 12.98
C GLY A 262 2.99 -7.20 12.47
N ASN A 263 1.97 -7.16 13.33
CA ASN A 263 0.62 -6.67 13.02
C ASN A 263 -0.11 -7.39 11.86
N THR A 264 0.25 -8.65 11.63
CA THR A 264 -0.41 -9.54 10.68
C THR A 264 -1.52 -10.37 11.33
N GLN A 265 -2.39 -10.93 10.51
CA GLN A 265 -3.47 -11.87 10.85
C GLN A 265 -3.66 -12.88 9.70
N GLY A 266 -4.65 -13.75 9.85
CA GLY A 266 -4.86 -14.87 8.94
C GLY A 266 -4.20 -16.14 9.48
N ARG A 267 -4.44 -17.24 8.78
CA ARG A 267 -4.02 -18.57 9.25
C ARG A 267 -2.51 -18.78 9.12
N PHE A 268 -1.91 -18.16 8.13
CA PHE A 268 -0.49 -18.20 7.80
C PHE A 268 0.18 -16.82 7.96
N CYS A 269 -0.48 -15.88 8.62
CA CYS A 269 -0.04 -14.49 8.76
C CYS A 269 0.12 -13.77 7.40
N GLU A 270 -0.83 -14.04 6.51
CA GLU A 270 -0.89 -13.62 5.11
C GLU A 270 -1.67 -12.32 4.88
N GLU A 271 -2.22 -11.73 5.94
CA GLU A 271 -2.98 -10.48 5.90
C GLU A 271 -2.50 -9.48 6.94
N CYS A 272 -2.74 -8.18 6.72
CA CYS A 272 -2.59 -7.17 7.76
C CYS A 272 -3.84 -7.09 8.65
N LYS A 273 -3.67 -6.80 9.94
CA LYS A 273 -4.79 -6.49 10.83
C LYS A 273 -5.55 -5.25 10.32
N PRO A 274 -6.87 -5.11 10.56
CA PRO A 274 -7.69 -4.02 10.00
C PRO A 274 -7.18 -2.59 10.23
N LEU A 275 -6.49 -2.32 11.35
CA LEU A 275 -5.94 -0.99 11.68
C LEU A 275 -4.50 -0.76 11.19
N TYR A 276 -3.89 -1.76 10.54
CA TYR A 276 -2.48 -1.77 10.18
C TYR A 276 -2.29 -1.97 8.67
N ASN A 277 -3.12 -1.32 7.85
CA ASN A 277 -3.14 -1.50 6.40
C ASN A 277 -2.59 -0.28 5.62
N GLN A 278 -1.64 0.47 6.22
CA GLN A 278 -1.00 1.62 5.57
C GLN A 278 -0.38 1.27 4.20
N PHE A 279 0.14 0.04 4.06
CA PHE A 279 0.68 -0.51 2.82
C PHE A 279 0.09 -1.89 2.54
N PRO A 280 0.06 -2.35 1.27
CA PRO A 280 -0.26 -3.73 0.94
C PRO A 280 0.66 -4.72 1.67
N TYR A 281 0.09 -5.85 2.08
CA TYR A 281 0.83 -6.92 2.75
C TYR A 281 2.06 -7.38 1.96
N GLN A 282 3.18 -7.60 2.65
CA GLN A 282 4.42 -8.16 2.09
C GLN A 282 5.04 -9.18 3.06
N PRO A 283 5.45 -10.38 2.59
CA PRO A 283 6.14 -11.36 3.43
C PRO A 283 7.40 -10.78 4.09
N GLY A 284 7.59 -11.02 5.38
CA GLY A 284 8.76 -10.57 6.15
C GLY A 284 8.83 -9.06 6.49
N ARG A 285 7.94 -8.20 5.97
CA ARG A 285 7.82 -6.78 6.36
C ARG A 285 6.61 -6.47 7.29
N PRO A 286 6.82 -6.02 8.55
CA PRO A 286 5.71 -5.76 9.48
C PRO A 286 4.68 -4.74 8.94
N CYS A 287 3.39 -5.00 9.18
CA CYS A 287 2.29 -4.10 8.85
C CYS A 287 2.31 -2.86 9.76
N GLN A 288 2.04 -1.69 9.18
CA GLN A 288 2.14 -0.39 9.85
C GLN A 288 0.76 0.20 10.12
N GLU A 289 0.63 0.83 11.29
CA GLU A 289 -0.61 1.49 11.73
C GLU A 289 -0.93 2.69 10.83
N CYS A 290 -2.21 2.92 10.56
CA CYS A 290 -2.66 4.13 9.88
C CYS A 290 -2.45 5.33 10.82
N GLU A 291 -1.71 6.35 10.39
CA GLU A 291 -1.54 7.58 11.19
C GLU A 291 -2.92 8.24 11.39
N THR A 292 -3.42 8.20 12.62
CA THR A 292 -4.69 8.80 13.02
C THR A 292 -4.58 10.33 13.08
N SER A 293 -4.56 10.99 11.91
CA SER A 293 -4.96 12.38 11.61
C SER A 293 -4.16 12.94 10.42
N THR A 294 -4.35 12.38 9.22
CA THR A 294 -3.65 12.87 8.02
C THR A 294 -4.27 14.13 7.42
N CYS A 295 -5.52 14.49 7.77
CA CYS A 295 -6.17 15.67 7.21
C CYS A 295 -5.72 16.95 7.93
N VAL A 296 -5.01 17.84 7.25
CA VAL A 296 -4.51 19.10 7.82
C VAL A 296 -5.62 20.14 7.88
N HIS A 297 -6.28 20.43 6.74
CA HIS A 297 -7.41 21.35 6.63
C HIS A 297 -8.66 20.60 6.13
N GLY A 298 -9.12 19.61 6.91
CA GLY A 298 -10.24 18.76 6.51
C GLY A 298 -10.75 17.83 7.60
N THR A 299 -11.84 17.13 7.29
CA THR A 299 -12.46 16.13 8.18
C THR A 299 -12.14 14.71 7.69
N CYS A 300 -11.78 13.82 8.61
CA CYS A 300 -11.47 12.42 8.30
C CYS A 300 -12.68 11.53 8.58
N THR A 301 -13.16 10.81 7.57
CA THR A 301 -14.18 9.75 7.71
C THR A 301 -13.74 8.53 6.93
N ASP A 302 -13.69 7.35 7.56
CA ASP A 302 -13.26 6.09 6.94
C ASP A 302 -11.92 6.15 6.17
N ASN A 303 -10.94 6.90 6.70
CA ASN A 303 -9.62 7.16 6.07
C ASN A 303 -9.68 7.96 4.75
N ILE A 304 -10.77 8.68 4.50
CA ILE A 304 -10.91 9.64 3.39
C ILE A 304 -10.99 11.03 3.98
N CYS A 305 -10.10 11.93 3.53
CA CYS A 305 -10.17 13.34 3.88
C CYS A 305 -11.20 14.06 3.02
N THR A 306 -12.13 14.75 3.66
CA THR A 306 -12.99 15.74 3.03
C THR A 306 -12.41 17.12 3.35
N CYS A 307 -11.85 17.80 2.35
CA CYS A 307 -11.15 19.07 2.53
C CYS A 307 -12.09 20.24 2.78
N GLU A 308 -11.64 21.19 3.59
CA GLU A 308 -12.24 22.51 3.71
C GLU A 308 -12.10 23.27 2.39
N ASN A 309 -12.92 24.30 2.17
CA ASN A 309 -12.83 25.12 0.96
C ASN A 309 -11.44 25.78 0.84
N GLY A 310 -10.94 25.90 -0.38
CA GLY A 310 -9.59 26.41 -0.65
C GLY A 310 -8.46 25.38 -0.47
N TRP A 311 -8.76 24.13 -0.07
CA TRP A 311 -7.74 23.09 0.13
C TRP A 311 -7.98 21.85 -0.73
N GLU A 312 -6.88 21.26 -1.20
CA GLU A 312 -6.86 20.01 -1.97
C GLU A 312 -5.73 19.07 -1.52
N GLY A 313 -5.64 17.93 -2.21
CA GLY A 313 -4.70 16.85 -1.90
C GLY A 313 -5.31 15.77 -1.01
N THR A 314 -4.68 14.58 -1.00
CA THR A 314 -5.15 13.42 -0.22
C THR A 314 -5.23 13.71 1.28
N ASN A 315 -4.47 14.69 1.75
CA ASN A 315 -4.35 15.10 3.16
C ASN A 315 -4.87 16.52 3.41
N CYS A 316 -5.49 17.18 2.43
CA CYS A 316 -5.94 18.57 2.53
C CYS A 316 -4.82 19.53 2.99
N ASP A 317 -3.63 19.33 2.42
CA ASP A 317 -2.38 20.01 2.78
C ASP A 317 -1.90 20.98 1.70
N GLN A 318 -2.62 21.08 0.59
CA GLN A 318 -2.29 21.96 -0.53
C GLN A 318 -3.35 23.05 -0.66
N ASN A 319 -2.94 24.32 -0.64
CA ASN A 319 -3.82 25.43 -0.98
C ASN A 319 -4.14 25.35 -2.47
N ILE A 320 -5.41 25.50 -2.83
CA ILE A 320 -5.81 25.61 -4.23
C ILE A 320 -5.25 26.92 -4.76
N ASP A 321 -4.48 26.86 -5.85
CA ASP A 321 -3.95 28.04 -6.50
C ASP A 321 -5.04 28.69 -7.38
N GLU A 322 -5.78 29.64 -6.83
CA GLU A 322 -6.82 30.34 -7.59
C GLU A 322 -6.24 31.27 -8.67
N CYS A 323 -4.95 31.61 -8.56
CA CYS A 323 -4.21 32.38 -9.55
C CYS A 323 -3.82 31.57 -10.80
N ALA A 324 -3.88 30.23 -10.77
CA ALA A 324 -3.55 29.38 -11.92
C ALA A 324 -4.37 29.68 -13.18
N SER A 325 -5.60 30.20 -13.02
CA SER A 325 -6.48 30.61 -14.11
C SER A 325 -6.11 31.97 -14.74
N ASN A 326 -5.10 32.66 -14.21
CA ASN A 326 -4.71 34.03 -14.55
C ASN A 326 -5.90 35.01 -14.52
N PRO A 327 -6.59 35.15 -13.36
CA PRO A 327 -7.81 35.94 -13.28
C PRO A 327 -7.58 37.46 -13.36
N CYS A 328 -6.34 37.93 -13.22
CA CYS A 328 -5.98 39.35 -13.25
C CYS A 328 -5.60 39.82 -14.65
N TRP A 329 -6.28 40.83 -15.15
CA TRP A 329 -6.19 41.29 -16.53
C TRP A 329 -5.12 42.38 -16.67
N GLN A 330 -4.82 42.72 -17.92
CA GLN A 330 -3.89 43.79 -18.28
C GLN A 330 -2.48 43.64 -17.67
N GLY A 331 -2.03 42.41 -17.39
CA GLY A 331 -0.76 42.14 -16.72
C GLY A 331 -0.77 42.44 -15.21
N GLY A 332 -1.94 42.43 -14.57
CA GLY A 332 -2.07 42.52 -13.11
C GLY A 332 -1.38 41.36 -12.41
N THR A 333 -0.82 41.63 -11.22
CA THR A 333 -0.20 40.58 -10.40
C THR A 333 -1.28 39.90 -9.55
N CYS A 334 -1.46 38.59 -9.74
CA CYS A 334 -2.37 37.80 -8.93
C CYS A 334 -1.70 37.39 -7.61
N LEU A 335 -2.42 37.56 -6.51
CA LEU A 335 -2.03 37.12 -5.18
C LEU A 335 -3.02 36.04 -4.73
N ASP A 336 -2.49 34.84 -4.52
CA ASP A 336 -3.22 33.68 -4.03
C ASP A 336 -3.52 33.82 -2.53
N HIS A 337 -4.73 33.43 -2.11
CA HIS A 337 -5.15 33.33 -0.71
C HIS A 337 -5.84 31.99 -0.49
N VAL A 338 -6.38 31.74 0.70
CA VAL A 338 -7.19 30.54 0.95
C VAL A 338 -8.61 30.80 0.47
N ASP A 339 -9.12 29.96 -0.44
CA ASP A 339 -10.48 30.04 -1.00
C ASP A 339 -10.71 31.37 -1.76
N GLY A 340 -9.67 31.91 -2.40
CA GLY A 340 -9.80 33.12 -3.19
C GLY A 340 -8.49 33.82 -3.54
N TYR A 341 -8.57 34.81 -4.43
CA TYR A 341 -7.43 35.59 -4.91
C TYR A 341 -7.68 37.10 -4.82
N SER A 342 -6.62 37.89 -4.95
CA SER A 342 -6.71 39.34 -5.19
C SER A 342 -5.76 39.80 -6.30
N CYS A 343 -6.18 40.83 -7.05
CA CYS A 343 -5.38 41.38 -8.14
C CYS A 343 -4.77 42.73 -7.75
N VAL A 344 -3.45 42.84 -7.93
CA VAL A 344 -2.73 44.11 -7.87
C VAL A 344 -2.70 44.69 -9.28
N CYS A 345 -3.51 45.72 -9.50
CA CYS A 345 -3.66 46.32 -10.82
C CYS A 345 -2.48 47.22 -11.20
N PRO A 346 -2.05 47.22 -12.47
CA PRO A 346 -1.05 48.14 -12.96
C PRO A 346 -1.59 49.57 -12.92
N LYS A 347 -0.67 50.55 -12.97
CA LYS A 347 -1.04 51.96 -13.01
C LYS A 347 -1.98 52.24 -14.20
N GLY A 348 -3.09 52.92 -13.92
CA GLY A 348 -4.11 53.23 -14.94
C GLY A 348 -5.09 52.08 -15.22
N ALA A 349 -5.18 51.09 -14.33
CA ALA A 349 -6.22 50.06 -14.34
C ALA A 349 -6.89 49.92 -12.95
N THR A 350 -8.15 49.49 -12.94
CA THR A 350 -8.95 49.24 -11.73
C THR A 350 -9.95 48.10 -12.00
N GLY A 351 -10.74 47.76 -10.98
CA GLY A 351 -11.66 46.62 -10.99
C GLY A 351 -11.28 45.56 -9.96
N LYS A 352 -12.06 44.49 -9.88
CA LYS A 352 -11.71 43.33 -9.03
C LYS A 352 -10.57 42.54 -9.66
N ASN A 353 -10.61 42.43 -10.99
CA ASN A 353 -9.73 41.65 -11.83
C ASN A 353 -8.88 42.55 -12.74
N CYS A 354 -8.85 43.87 -12.50
CA CYS A 354 -8.17 44.84 -13.36
C CYS A 354 -8.76 44.93 -14.78
N GLU A 355 -10.07 44.71 -14.87
CA GLU A 355 -10.87 44.69 -16.10
C GLU A 355 -11.17 46.07 -16.67
N THR A 356 -10.88 47.16 -15.95
CA THR A 356 -11.14 48.53 -16.41
C THR A 356 -9.85 49.32 -16.54
N ALA A 357 -9.62 49.96 -17.69
CA ALA A 357 -8.46 50.80 -17.96
C ALA A 357 -8.87 52.25 -18.24
N PHE A 358 -7.92 53.18 -18.03
CA PHE A 358 -8.09 54.60 -18.30
C PHE A 358 -7.15 55.05 -19.41
N PHE A 359 -7.70 55.77 -20.40
CA PHE A 359 -6.92 56.37 -21.47
C PHE A 359 -7.60 57.64 -21.97
N ALA A 360 -6.83 58.72 -22.14
CA ALA A 360 -7.29 59.99 -22.71
C ALA A 360 -8.57 60.61 -22.11
N GLY A 361 -8.87 60.38 -20.83
CA GLY A 361 -10.08 60.90 -20.16
C GLY A 361 -11.32 60.01 -20.32
N GLU A 362 -11.14 58.82 -20.87
CA GLU A 362 -12.17 57.81 -21.09
C GLU A 362 -11.83 56.52 -20.32
N CYS A 363 -12.87 55.76 -20.01
CA CYS A 363 -12.76 54.44 -19.37
C CYS A 363 -13.11 53.34 -20.35
N TYR A 364 -12.34 52.26 -20.28
CA TYR A 364 -12.49 51.07 -21.12
C TYR A 364 -12.62 49.86 -20.22
N GLU A 365 -13.81 49.27 -20.15
CA GLU A 365 -14.08 48.03 -19.42
C GLU A 365 -14.09 46.87 -20.40
N PHE A 366 -13.18 45.93 -20.21
CA PHE A 366 -13.02 44.76 -21.08
C PHE A 366 -13.98 43.66 -20.60
N SER A 367 -14.51 42.83 -21.50
CA SER A 367 -15.34 41.67 -21.14
C SER A 367 -14.52 40.38 -21.03
N SER A 368 -14.88 39.51 -20.08
CA SER A 368 -14.38 38.12 -20.02
C SER A 368 -15.21 37.19 -20.88
N GLU A 369 -16.47 37.55 -21.11
CA GLU A 369 -17.43 36.74 -21.85
C GLU A 369 -17.54 37.22 -23.29
N ALA A 370 -17.71 36.25 -24.20
CA ALA A 370 -17.97 36.49 -25.61
C ALA A 370 -19.47 36.55 -25.86
N LEU A 371 -19.95 37.63 -26.48
CA LEU A 371 -21.36 37.88 -26.77
C LEU A 371 -21.55 38.24 -28.24
N THR A 372 -22.78 38.11 -28.74
CA THR A 372 -23.12 38.68 -30.05
C THR A 372 -23.04 40.20 -29.99
N HIS A 373 -22.83 40.86 -31.13
CA HIS A 373 -22.69 42.32 -31.15
C HIS A 373 -23.90 43.01 -30.51
N GLN A 374 -25.13 42.55 -30.78
CA GLN A 374 -26.35 43.12 -30.22
C GLN A 374 -26.39 42.99 -28.69
N GLU A 375 -26.05 41.83 -28.15
CA GLU A 375 -26.01 41.58 -26.71
C GLU A 375 -24.91 42.41 -26.03
N ALA A 376 -23.74 42.52 -26.66
CA ALA A 376 -22.64 43.35 -26.18
C ALA A 376 -23.00 44.84 -26.13
N THR A 377 -23.68 45.37 -27.17
CA THR A 377 -24.24 46.73 -27.16
C THR A 377 -25.18 46.95 -25.98
N GLN A 378 -26.08 46.00 -25.73
CA GLN A 378 -27.02 46.07 -24.62
C GLN A 378 -26.29 46.01 -23.28
N ALA A 379 -25.29 45.15 -23.12
CA ALA A 379 -24.50 45.00 -21.91
C ALA A 379 -23.79 46.30 -21.52
N CYS A 380 -23.15 46.99 -22.49
CA CYS A 380 -22.52 48.28 -22.23
C CYS A 380 -23.54 49.38 -21.90
N SER A 381 -24.69 49.38 -22.60
CA SER A 381 -25.75 50.37 -22.38
C SER A 381 -26.35 50.31 -20.97
N VAL A 382 -26.50 49.10 -20.39
CA VAL A 382 -27.00 48.91 -19.02
C VAL A 382 -26.07 49.56 -17.98
N LYS A 383 -24.77 49.66 -18.27
CA LYS A 383 -23.76 50.29 -17.41
C LYS A 383 -23.56 51.78 -17.70
N ASN A 384 -24.46 52.43 -18.44
CA ASN A 384 -24.33 53.82 -18.89
C ASN A 384 -23.04 54.05 -19.71
N GLY A 385 -22.67 53.04 -20.49
CA GLY A 385 -21.61 53.08 -21.48
C GLY A 385 -22.12 52.69 -22.86
N HIS A 386 -21.20 52.57 -23.81
CA HIS A 386 -21.46 52.10 -25.17
C HIS A 386 -20.34 51.13 -25.58
N LEU A 387 -20.52 50.40 -26.68
CA LEU A 387 -19.37 49.68 -27.26
C LEU A 387 -18.33 50.70 -27.74
N VAL A 388 -17.05 50.34 -27.59
CA VAL A 388 -15.93 51.25 -27.84
C VAL A 388 -15.90 51.84 -29.26
N ASP A 389 -15.72 53.15 -29.36
CA ASP A 389 -15.59 53.88 -30.62
C ASP A 389 -14.13 54.20 -30.91
N LEU A 390 -13.44 53.33 -31.65
CA LEU A 390 -12.05 53.56 -32.05
C LEU A 390 -11.91 54.72 -33.04
N LYS A 391 -11.51 55.90 -32.56
CA LYS A 391 -11.44 57.12 -33.40
C LYS A 391 -10.04 57.40 -33.95
N ASP A 392 -8.98 56.89 -33.34
CA ASP A 392 -7.60 57.09 -33.81
C ASP A 392 -6.64 55.91 -33.54
N GLU A 393 -5.43 55.99 -34.11
CA GLU A 393 -4.41 54.93 -34.06
C GLU A 393 -3.79 54.75 -32.67
N GLN A 394 -3.71 55.79 -31.83
CA GLN A 394 -3.16 55.67 -30.48
C GLN A 394 -4.12 54.90 -29.57
N GLU A 395 -5.42 55.16 -29.73
CA GLU A 395 -6.48 54.40 -29.05
C GLU A 395 -6.48 52.93 -29.52
N GLN A 396 -6.35 52.68 -30.83
CA GLN A 396 -6.26 51.31 -31.37
C GLN A 396 -5.08 50.54 -30.78
N ARG A 397 -3.89 51.17 -30.70
CA ARG A 397 -2.70 50.56 -30.07
C ARG A 397 -2.91 50.30 -28.59
N PHE A 398 -3.49 51.27 -27.87
CA PHE A 398 -3.81 51.11 -26.46
C PHE A 398 -4.73 49.91 -26.20
N LEU A 399 -5.84 49.80 -26.95
CA LEU A 399 -6.76 48.67 -26.82
C LEU A 399 -6.08 47.33 -27.18
N ALA A 400 -5.30 47.31 -28.27
CA ALA A 400 -4.55 46.12 -28.68
C ALA A 400 -3.59 45.63 -27.58
N ASP A 401 -2.80 46.54 -26.99
CA ASP A 401 -1.86 46.23 -25.91
C ASP A 401 -2.59 45.68 -24.67
N LYS A 402 -3.74 46.27 -24.33
CA LYS A 402 -4.54 45.84 -23.17
C LYS A 402 -5.25 44.51 -23.40
N LEU A 403 -5.77 44.25 -24.60
CA LEU A 403 -6.38 42.97 -24.97
C LEU A 403 -5.34 41.84 -24.96
N MET A 404 -4.15 42.09 -25.52
CA MET A 404 -3.01 41.16 -25.45
C MET A 404 -2.62 40.82 -24.02
N ALA A 405 -2.59 41.81 -23.13
CA ALA A 405 -2.24 41.62 -21.73
C ALA A 405 -3.39 41.04 -20.88
N SER A 406 -4.57 40.78 -21.46
CA SER A 406 -5.73 40.24 -20.77
C SER A 406 -6.01 38.80 -21.21
N ASN A 407 -6.66 38.62 -22.36
CA ASN A 407 -7.07 37.30 -22.86
C ASN A 407 -6.64 37.04 -24.32
N GLY A 408 -6.10 38.04 -25.02
CA GLY A 408 -5.78 37.95 -26.45
C GLY A 408 -7.00 37.66 -27.32
N ALA A 409 -8.21 38.01 -26.86
CA ALA A 409 -9.45 37.76 -27.59
C ALA A 409 -9.78 38.89 -28.55
N SER A 410 -10.37 38.51 -29.68
CA SER A 410 -10.96 39.47 -30.61
C SER A 410 -12.15 40.18 -29.97
N SER A 411 -12.23 41.50 -30.16
CA SER A 411 -13.24 42.32 -29.47
C SER A 411 -14.04 43.22 -30.39
N TRP A 412 -15.36 43.28 -30.17
CA TRP A 412 -16.27 44.14 -30.93
C TRP A 412 -15.91 45.62 -30.83
N LEU A 413 -16.04 46.33 -31.95
CA LEU A 413 -15.79 47.75 -32.10
C LEU A 413 -17.05 48.52 -32.51
N ALA A 414 -17.63 48.19 -33.67
CA ALA A 414 -18.61 49.06 -34.30
C ALA A 414 -19.71 48.30 -35.05
N VAL A 415 -20.84 48.99 -35.25
CA VAL A 415 -22.06 48.47 -35.86
C VAL A 415 -22.21 48.90 -37.33
N ARG A 416 -22.90 48.08 -38.12
CA ARG A 416 -23.34 48.41 -39.48
C ARG A 416 -24.79 48.88 -39.45
N SER A 417 -25.03 50.14 -39.80
CA SER A 417 -26.38 50.71 -39.87
C SER A 417 -27.03 50.59 -41.25
N ALA A 418 -26.26 50.23 -42.28
CA ALA A 418 -26.71 50.12 -43.66
C ALA A 418 -25.78 49.21 -44.47
N PRO A 419 -26.20 48.66 -45.63
CA PRO A 419 -25.40 47.71 -46.40
C PRO A 419 -24.03 48.23 -46.90
N THR A 420 -23.68 49.51 -46.73
CA THR A 420 -22.43 50.08 -47.25
C THR A 420 -21.64 50.99 -46.30
N ALA A 421 -22.11 51.23 -45.06
CA ALA A 421 -21.41 52.12 -44.12
C ALA A 421 -21.41 51.56 -42.69
N PHE A 422 -20.23 51.59 -42.07
CA PHE A 422 -20.04 51.30 -40.64
C PHE A 422 -20.08 52.62 -39.87
N LEU A 423 -20.78 52.61 -38.73
CA LEU A 423 -20.94 53.79 -37.88
C LEU A 423 -20.40 53.49 -36.47
N TYR A 424 -19.81 54.52 -35.87
CA TYR A 424 -19.56 54.58 -34.43
C TYR A 424 -20.88 54.62 -33.65
N SER A 425 -20.82 54.38 -32.34
CA SER A 425 -21.96 54.39 -31.43
C SER A 425 -22.69 55.74 -31.40
N ASP A 426 -21.96 56.84 -31.64
CA ASP A 426 -22.50 58.19 -31.77
C ASP A 426 -23.20 58.46 -33.13
N GLY A 427 -23.22 57.46 -34.02
CA GLY A 427 -23.84 57.53 -35.35
C GLY A 427 -22.97 58.22 -36.41
N SER A 428 -21.75 58.65 -36.07
CA SER A 428 -20.81 59.19 -37.05
C SER A 428 -20.20 58.06 -37.91
N PRO A 429 -19.90 58.32 -39.19
CA PRO A 429 -19.27 57.32 -40.04
C PRO A 429 -17.85 57.06 -39.60
N ILE A 430 -17.43 55.79 -39.67
CA ILE A 430 -16.03 55.43 -39.46
C ILE A 430 -15.18 56.14 -40.51
N SER A 431 -14.47 57.19 -40.09
CA SER A 431 -13.59 58.01 -40.93
C SER A 431 -12.39 58.45 -40.10
N GLY A 432 -11.23 57.84 -40.37
CA GLY A 432 -10.03 58.04 -39.56
C GLY A 432 -8.89 57.08 -39.93
N PRO A 433 -7.71 57.19 -39.31
CA PRO A 433 -6.50 56.41 -39.61
C PRO A 433 -6.52 54.98 -39.03
N ILE A 434 -7.70 54.35 -38.89
CA ILE A 434 -7.82 52.98 -38.40
C ILE A 434 -7.12 52.04 -39.38
N GLN A 435 -6.33 51.12 -38.84
CA GLN A 435 -5.64 50.11 -39.64
C GLN A 435 -6.57 48.92 -39.88
N TRP A 436 -6.90 48.67 -41.15
CA TRP A 436 -7.77 47.58 -41.60
C TRP A 436 -6.98 46.34 -41.99
N SER A 437 -7.53 45.17 -41.68
CA SER A 437 -7.04 43.89 -42.20
C SER A 437 -7.26 43.79 -43.71
N SER A 438 -6.38 43.06 -44.39
CA SER A 438 -6.44 42.87 -45.85
C SER A 438 -7.46 41.81 -46.30
N SER A 439 -8.07 41.07 -45.36
CA SER A 439 -9.02 39.99 -45.66
C SER A 439 -10.44 40.34 -45.22
N GLU A 440 -11.38 40.39 -46.18
CA GLU A 440 -12.82 40.52 -45.91
C GLU A 440 -13.56 39.22 -46.28
N PRO A 441 -14.59 38.82 -45.50
CA PRO A 441 -15.45 37.69 -45.83
C PRO A 441 -16.31 37.99 -47.08
N ALA A 442 -16.51 36.99 -47.94
CA ALA A 442 -17.39 37.11 -49.12
C ALA A 442 -18.87 37.20 -48.68
N ALA A 443 -19.51 38.36 -48.87
CA ALA A 443 -20.81 38.71 -48.26
C ALA A 443 -22.05 38.01 -48.88
N PRO A 444 -23.22 37.97 -48.15
CA PRO A 444 -24.16 39.10 -48.20
C PRO A 444 -24.96 39.45 -46.91
N CYS A 445 -24.51 39.14 -45.68
CA CYS A 445 -25.29 39.42 -44.44
C CYS A 445 -24.66 40.49 -43.52
N ASP A 446 -25.38 40.92 -42.48
CA ASP A 446 -25.00 41.97 -41.49
C ASP A 446 -23.60 41.73 -40.92
N LEU A 447 -22.68 42.65 -41.26
CA LEU A 447 -21.28 42.58 -40.86
C LEU A 447 -21.05 43.59 -39.76
N CYS A 448 -20.28 43.22 -38.74
CA CYS A 448 -19.85 44.08 -37.65
C CYS A 448 -18.33 44.16 -37.65
N VAL A 449 -17.77 45.19 -37.01
CA VAL A 449 -16.31 45.41 -36.98
C VAL A 449 -15.75 44.98 -35.63
N LEU A 450 -14.62 44.27 -35.65
CA LEU A 450 -13.88 43.84 -34.45
C LEU A 450 -12.37 44.05 -34.61
N LEU A 451 -11.66 44.12 -33.49
CA LEU A 451 -10.19 44.01 -33.44
C LEU A 451 -9.80 42.54 -33.46
N ASP A 452 -9.10 42.12 -34.50
CA ASP A 452 -8.74 40.71 -34.66
C ASP A 452 -7.43 40.36 -33.96
N SER A 453 -7.49 39.56 -32.91
CA SER A 453 -6.28 39.14 -32.22
C SER A 453 -5.37 38.24 -33.06
N SER A 454 -5.90 37.61 -34.12
CA SER A 454 -5.09 36.79 -35.04
C SER A 454 -4.35 37.61 -36.10
N ASP A 455 -4.69 38.88 -36.28
CA ASP A 455 -4.10 39.78 -37.27
C ASP A 455 -3.62 41.08 -36.62
N ASN A 456 -2.79 40.97 -35.57
CA ASN A 456 -2.18 42.10 -34.84
C ASN A 456 -3.20 43.18 -34.39
N PHE A 457 -4.43 42.78 -34.07
CA PHE A 457 -5.52 43.67 -33.67
C PHE A 457 -5.83 44.74 -34.73
N LEU A 458 -5.71 44.36 -36.00
CA LEU A 458 -6.25 45.12 -37.12
C LEU A 458 -7.78 45.02 -37.15
N ALA A 459 -8.44 46.09 -37.59
CA ALA A 459 -9.88 46.11 -37.73
C ALA A 459 -10.30 45.20 -38.89
N ARG A 460 -11.27 44.31 -38.64
CA ARG A 460 -11.84 43.44 -39.67
C ARG A 460 -13.35 43.34 -39.53
N THR A 461 -13.98 42.83 -40.57
CA THR A 461 -15.41 42.52 -40.57
C THR A 461 -15.66 41.05 -40.23
N ALA A 462 -16.74 40.79 -39.51
CA ALA A 462 -17.26 39.46 -39.22
C ALA A 462 -18.79 39.47 -39.12
N ALA A 463 -19.44 38.30 -39.07
CA ALA A 463 -20.89 38.26 -38.93
C ALA A 463 -21.30 38.75 -37.53
N CYS A 464 -22.27 39.67 -37.45
CA CYS A 464 -22.71 40.27 -36.18
C CYS A 464 -23.28 39.24 -35.17
N THR A 465 -23.64 38.04 -35.64
CA THR A 465 -24.14 36.92 -34.84
C THR A 465 -23.03 36.05 -34.25
N GLU A 466 -21.77 36.25 -34.63
CA GLU A 466 -20.64 35.59 -33.97
C GLU A 466 -20.52 36.09 -32.53
N GLN A 467 -19.96 35.26 -31.66
CA GLN A 467 -19.67 35.65 -30.28
C GLN A 467 -18.21 36.04 -30.16
N HIS A 468 -17.98 37.28 -29.76
CA HIS A 468 -16.65 37.83 -29.51
C HIS A 468 -16.66 38.60 -28.19
N ASN A 469 -15.49 38.78 -27.59
CA ASN A 469 -15.36 39.67 -26.45
C ASN A 469 -15.71 41.11 -26.88
N TYR A 470 -15.84 42.00 -25.91
CA TYR A 470 -16.19 43.38 -26.19
C TYR A 470 -15.57 44.32 -25.17
N VAL A 471 -15.46 45.58 -25.57
CA VAL A 471 -14.97 46.65 -24.70
C VAL A 471 -16.07 47.70 -24.60
N CYS A 472 -16.48 47.99 -23.36
CA CYS A 472 -17.39 49.08 -23.08
C CYS A 472 -16.59 50.35 -22.83
N GLN A 473 -17.08 51.47 -23.37
CA GLN A 473 -16.53 52.80 -23.21
C GLN A 473 -17.50 53.70 -22.45
N SER A 474 -16.97 54.54 -21.55
CA SER A 474 -17.75 55.56 -20.85
C SER A 474 -16.87 56.74 -20.44
N ASN A 475 -17.46 57.93 -20.47
CA ASN A 475 -16.77 59.17 -20.13
C ASN A 475 -16.49 59.24 -18.64
N MET A 476 -15.28 59.70 -18.32
CA MET A 476 -14.84 59.94 -16.95
C MET A 476 -15.59 61.11 -16.31
N LYS A 477 -16.08 60.92 -15.08
CA LYS A 477 -16.78 61.95 -14.30
C LYS A 477 -16.18 62.05 -12.89
N PRO A 478 -16.33 63.18 -12.19
CA PRO A 478 -15.99 63.24 -10.76
C PRO A 478 -16.86 62.27 -9.96
N CYS A 479 -16.25 61.58 -8.99
CA CYS A 479 -16.98 60.66 -8.11
C CYS A 479 -18.03 61.40 -7.26
N GLY A 480 -19.14 60.74 -6.94
CA GLY A 480 -20.17 61.27 -6.04
C GLY A 480 -19.74 61.40 -4.57
N GLU A 481 -18.74 60.63 -4.12
CA GLU A 481 -18.21 60.64 -2.76
C GLU A 481 -16.67 60.70 -2.74
N ASN A 482 -16.09 61.07 -1.59
CA ASN A 482 -14.63 61.09 -1.39
C ASN A 482 -14.10 59.65 -1.18
N VAL A 483 -13.85 58.95 -2.30
CA VAL A 483 -13.21 57.62 -2.30
C VAL A 483 -11.69 57.71 -2.08
N CYS A 484 -11.08 58.80 -2.56
CA CYS A 484 -9.63 59.00 -2.51
C CYS A 484 -9.17 59.69 -1.23
N GLN A 485 -8.08 59.19 -0.66
CA GLN A 485 -7.45 59.71 0.54
C GLN A 485 -6.32 60.71 0.20
N ASN A 486 -5.79 61.39 1.23
CA ASN A 486 -4.59 62.23 1.13
C ASN A 486 -4.61 63.30 0.02
N GLY A 487 -5.80 63.83 -0.29
CA GLY A 487 -5.97 64.85 -1.33
C GLY A 487 -5.84 64.32 -2.76
N GLY A 488 -6.06 63.02 -2.97
CA GLY A 488 -6.22 62.45 -4.32
C GLY A 488 -7.50 62.94 -4.99
N ILE A 489 -7.45 63.12 -6.31
CA ILE A 489 -8.62 63.51 -7.11
C ILE A 489 -9.33 62.23 -7.57
N CYS A 490 -10.63 62.13 -7.28
CA CYS A 490 -11.43 60.97 -7.62
C CYS A 490 -12.16 61.14 -8.95
N PHE A 491 -12.08 60.11 -9.78
CA PHE A 491 -12.85 59.99 -10.99
C PHE A 491 -13.52 58.62 -11.07
N SER A 492 -14.66 58.57 -11.73
CA SER A 492 -15.45 57.36 -11.88
C SER A 492 -16.05 57.23 -13.27
N CYS A 493 -16.39 55.98 -13.60
CA CYS A 493 -17.01 55.56 -14.84
C CYS A 493 -18.07 54.49 -14.57
N PHE A 494 -18.95 54.27 -15.55
CA PHE A 494 -19.99 53.24 -15.50
C PHE A 494 -20.84 53.32 -14.21
N ASP A 495 -21.44 54.49 -13.96
CA ASP A 495 -22.25 54.80 -12.78
C ASP A 495 -21.55 54.50 -11.44
N ASP A 496 -20.32 54.99 -11.28
CA ASP A 496 -19.48 54.83 -10.08
C ASP A 496 -19.00 53.39 -9.79
N SER A 497 -19.29 52.42 -10.65
CA SER A 497 -18.83 51.03 -10.47
C SER A 497 -17.31 50.87 -10.64
N ALA A 498 -16.67 51.75 -11.41
CA ALA A 498 -15.22 51.81 -11.55
C ALA A 498 -14.71 53.18 -11.14
N ALA A 499 -14.14 53.27 -9.94
CA ALA A 499 -13.48 54.48 -9.43
C ALA A 499 -11.96 54.36 -9.52
N PHE A 500 -11.31 55.50 -9.76
CA PHE A 500 -9.87 55.65 -9.80
C PHE A 500 -9.43 56.96 -9.14
N CYS A 501 -8.29 56.88 -8.46
CA CYS A 501 -7.69 57.98 -7.74
C CYS A 501 -6.41 58.45 -8.40
N ASP A 502 -6.37 59.71 -8.81
CA ASP A 502 -5.13 60.37 -9.19
C ASP A 502 -4.44 60.91 -7.92
N CYS A 503 -3.39 60.22 -7.49
CA CYS A 503 -2.73 60.49 -6.21
C CYS A 503 -1.80 61.70 -6.27
N SER A 504 -1.94 62.57 -5.28
CA SER A 504 -1.02 63.67 -5.04
C SER A 504 0.42 63.18 -4.81
N ALA A 505 1.41 64.00 -5.18
CA ALA A 505 2.82 63.63 -5.10
C ALA A 505 3.22 63.14 -3.70
N GLY A 506 3.82 61.93 -3.64
CA GLY A 506 4.25 61.30 -2.40
C GLY A 506 3.28 60.24 -1.84
N PHE A 507 2.11 60.06 -2.46
CA PHE A 507 1.15 59.01 -2.11
C PHE A 507 0.97 58.01 -3.26
N ASP A 508 0.52 56.81 -2.92
CA ASP A 508 0.29 55.68 -3.83
C ASP A 508 -0.83 54.77 -3.29
N GLY A 509 -1.16 53.70 -4.02
CA GLY A 509 -2.21 52.76 -3.66
C GLY A 509 -3.55 53.07 -4.34
N LYS A 510 -4.51 52.15 -4.19
CA LYS A 510 -5.79 52.17 -4.94
C LYS A 510 -6.66 53.38 -4.59
N THR A 511 -6.56 53.84 -3.36
CA THR A 511 -7.27 55.01 -2.82
C THR A 511 -6.31 56.09 -2.33
N CYS A 512 -5.05 56.08 -2.78
CA CYS A 512 -3.99 56.98 -2.31
C CYS A 512 -3.66 56.85 -0.81
N GLU A 513 -3.88 55.68 -0.22
CA GLU A 513 -3.69 55.37 1.19
C GLU A 513 -2.21 55.20 1.60
N ILE A 514 -1.32 54.92 0.65
CA ILE A 514 0.09 54.58 0.93
C ILE A 514 0.96 55.84 0.87
N SER A 515 1.64 56.18 1.96
CA SER A 515 2.66 57.24 1.96
C SER A 515 4.05 56.71 1.58
N ARG A 516 4.65 57.26 0.51
CA ARG A 516 5.98 56.84 0.02
C ARG A 516 7.11 57.11 1.03
N CYS A 517 6.96 58.07 1.93
CA CYS A 517 7.91 58.31 3.01
C CYS A 517 8.00 57.14 4.01
N PHE A 518 6.88 56.47 4.31
CA PHE A 518 6.84 55.33 5.22
C PHE A 518 7.39 54.03 4.58
N ALA A 519 7.08 53.79 3.31
CA ALA A 519 7.58 52.62 2.58
C ALA A 519 9.13 52.59 2.47
N THR A 520 9.75 53.77 2.31
CA THR A 520 11.21 53.90 2.20
C THR A 520 11.95 53.69 3.54
N MET A 521 11.27 53.87 4.68
CA MET A 521 11.82 53.58 6.01
C MET A 521 11.82 52.08 6.33
N LEU A 522 10.74 51.37 5.96
CA LEU A 522 10.61 49.93 6.19
C LEU A 522 11.58 49.11 5.33
N ALA A 523 11.80 49.50 4.06
CA ALA A 523 12.77 48.85 3.17
C ALA A 523 14.25 49.07 3.56
N ARG A 524 14.53 49.94 4.54
CA ARG A 524 15.88 50.12 5.12
C ARG A 524 16.05 49.37 6.46
N LEU A 525 14.99 48.78 7.00
CA LEU A 525 14.98 48.03 8.26
C LEU A 525 14.80 46.51 8.05
N SER A 526 14.41 46.07 6.85
CA SER A 526 14.52 44.70 6.33
C SER A 526 15.86 44.50 5.63
#